data_AF-A0AA48KAK2-F1
#
_entry.id   AF-A0AA48KAK2-F1
#
_cell.length_a   1.000
_cell.length_b   1.000
_cell.length_c   1.000
_cell.angle_alpha   90.00
_cell.angle_beta   90.00
_cell.angle_gamma   90.00
#
_symmetry.space_group_name_H-M   'P 1'
#
loop_
_entity.id
_entity.type
_entity.pdbx_description
1 polymer ?
#
loop_
_entity_poly.entity_id
_entity_poly.type
_entity_poly.pdbx_seq_one_letter_code
_entity_poly.pdbx_strand_id
1 'polypeptide(L)'
;MFIRAAILAAFGLATAASAGDFGPLMNAARSTWPDRTRLSVVANYRRSAGEIQALAEAAGEGCTIVVLDVGDGATDYARVLYNETRRIRPDYLVLLRDDPCYPEGVMDSTVIVRRLVQAGIPCLGTTPAAIRQGATFAVGPETGNEILVNPEARGTINVTLPQGRSASLRAARIVMMAMK
;
A
#
# COMPACT_ATOMS: atom_id res chain seq x y z
N MET A 1 13.05 21.90 4.71
CA MET A 1 13.01 20.76 3.77
C MET A 1 11.58 20.62 3.27
N PHE A 2 11.37 20.61 1.94
CA PHE A 2 10.05 20.66 1.32
C PHE A 2 9.63 19.24 0.92
N ILE A 3 8.49 18.75 1.43
CA ILE A 3 7.85 17.55 0.86
C ILE A 3 7.27 17.96 -0.49
N ARG A 4 7.73 17.30 -1.55
CA ARG A 4 7.24 17.54 -2.91
C ARG A 4 6.18 16.50 -3.21
N ALA A 5 4.94 16.95 -3.40
CA ALA A 5 3.88 16.12 -3.94
C ALA A 5 3.99 16.13 -5.46
N ALA A 6 4.32 14.99 -6.06
CA ALA A 6 4.29 14.81 -7.51
C ALA A 6 3.02 14.03 -7.90
N ILE A 7 2.31 14.50 -8.92
CA ILE A 7 1.17 13.81 -9.51
C ILE A 7 1.64 13.17 -10.81
N LEU A 8 1.53 11.85 -10.92
CA LEU A 8 1.85 11.10 -12.13
C LEU A 8 0.55 10.64 -12.82
N ALA A 9 0.39 10.97 -14.09
CA ALA A 9 -0.64 10.41 -14.96
C ALA A 9 0.01 9.30 -15.81
N ALA A 10 -0.50 8.07 -15.73
CA ALA A 10 0.06 6.94 -16.45
C ALA A 10 -0.30 7.00 -17.96
N PHE A 11 0.71 7.06 -18.81
CA PHE A 11 0.59 6.78 -20.26
C PHE A 11 1.50 5.57 -20.56
N GLY A 12 0.91 4.51 -21.11
CA GLY A 12 1.55 3.21 -21.23
C GLY A 12 2.52 3.07 -22.40
N LEU A 13 3.61 2.31 -22.16
CA LEU A 13 4.26 1.41 -23.12
C LEU A 13 5.25 0.45 -22.39
N ALA A 14 4.82 -0.82 -22.30
CA ALA A 14 5.52 -2.10 -22.19
C ALA A 14 6.76 -2.34 -21.25
N THR A 15 6.51 -3.25 -20.31
CA THR A 15 7.34 -4.36 -19.77
C THR A 15 8.69 -4.05 -19.12
N ALA A 16 8.69 -3.95 -17.79
CA ALA A 16 9.84 -4.28 -16.95
C ALA A 16 9.45 -5.38 -15.94
N ALA A 17 10.15 -6.51 -15.99
CA ALA A 17 10.07 -7.56 -15.00
C ALA A 17 10.80 -7.16 -13.69
N SER A 18 10.17 -7.51 -12.57
CA SER A 18 10.64 -7.49 -11.16
C SER A 18 10.90 -6.14 -10.47
N ALA A 19 10.00 -5.17 -10.62
CA ALA A 19 9.72 -4.18 -9.56
C ALA A 19 8.27 -4.40 -9.14
N GLY A 20 8.03 -4.87 -7.90
CA GLY A 20 6.71 -5.18 -7.30
C GLY A 20 5.62 -5.70 -8.25
N ASP A 21 5.26 -6.98 -8.17
CA ASP A 21 4.05 -7.44 -8.88
C ASP A 21 2.79 -6.86 -8.21
N PHE A 22 2.44 -5.63 -8.61
CA PHE A 22 1.29 -4.87 -8.12
C PHE A 22 -0.01 -5.27 -8.83
N GLY A 23 0.03 -6.12 -9.87
CA GLY A 23 -1.16 -6.54 -10.61
C GLY A 23 -2.22 -7.17 -9.71
N PRO A 24 -1.88 -8.22 -8.94
CA PRO A 24 -2.77 -8.82 -7.95
C PRO A 24 -3.27 -7.82 -6.91
N LEU A 25 -2.40 -6.93 -6.42
CA LEU A 25 -2.73 -5.92 -5.43
C LEU A 25 -3.80 -4.95 -5.93
N MET A 26 -3.59 -4.38 -7.12
CA MET A 26 -4.50 -3.40 -7.71
C MET A 26 -5.82 -4.05 -8.14
N ASN A 27 -5.81 -5.31 -8.58
CA ASN A 27 -7.03 -6.07 -8.84
C ASN A 27 -7.86 -6.27 -7.57
N ALA A 28 -7.22 -6.61 -6.45
CA ALA A 28 -7.89 -6.73 -5.15
C ALA A 28 -8.44 -5.38 -4.67
N ALA A 29 -7.67 -4.29 -4.83
CA ALA A 29 -8.09 -2.95 -4.47
C ALA A 29 -9.32 -2.49 -5.27
N ARG A 30 -9.31 -2.65 -6.61
CA ARG A 30 -10.46 -2.32 -7.48
C ARG A 30 -11.70 -3.16 -7.19
N SER A 31 -11.50 -4.45 -6.92
CA SER A 31 -12.61 -5.34 -6.55
C SER A 31 -13.26 -4.93 -5.22
N THR A 32 -12.43 -4.46 -4.28
CA THR A 32 -12.87 -3.99 -2.98
C THR A 32 -13.51 -2.61 -3.03
N TRP A 33 -12.92 -1.70 -3.80
CA TRP A 33 -13.33 -0.30 -3.90
C TRP A 33 -13.28 0.17 -5.35
N PRO A 34 -14.34 -0.11 -6.14
CA PRO A 34 -14.37 0.24 -7.56
C PRO A 34 -14.32 1.75 -7.81
N ASP A 35 -14.84 2.55 -6.88
CA ASP A 35 -14.93 4.00 -7.00
C ASP A 35 -13.67 4.75 -6.52
N ARG A 36 -12.67 4.03 -6.00
CA ARG A 36 -11.45 4.61 -5.42
C ARG A 36 -10.32 4.66 -6.44
N THR A 37 -10.01 5.85 -6.92
CA THR A 37 -9.04 6.09 -8.00
C THR A 37 -7.82 6.89 -7.56
N ARG A 38 -7.80 7.44 -6.35
CA ARG A 38 -6.71 8.29 -5.87
C ARG A 38 -5.86 7.58 -4.84
N LEU A 39 -4.70 7.08 -5.25
CA LEU A 39 -3.78 6.38 -4.36
C LEU A 39 -2.56 7.25 -4.02
N SER A 40 -1.99 7.03 -2.84
CA SER A 40 -0.74 7.69 -2.45
C SER A 40 0.38 6.68 -2.21
N VAL A 41 1.60 7.13 -2.44
CA VAL A 41 2.83 6.39 -2.09
C VAL A 41 3.74 7.31 -1.30
N VAL A 42 4.37 6.78 -0.25
CA VAL A 42 5.45 7.47 0.46
C VAL A 42 6.75 6.79 0.05
N ALA A 43 7.65 7.54 -0.57
CA ALA A 43 8.86 6.97 -1.16
C ALA A 43 9.94 8.02 -1.35
N ASN A 44 11.18 7.58 -1.50
CA ASN A 44 12.22 8.39 -2.14
C ASN A 44 12.00 8.32 -3.65
N TYR A 45 11.38 9.35 -4.24
CA TYR A 45 10.95 9.29 -5.64
C TYR A 45 12.12 8.95 -6.59
N ARG A 46 13.31 9.51 -6.33
CA ARG A 46 14.48 9.30 -7.18
C ARG A 46 14.97 7.85 -7.16
N ARG A 47 14.90 7.19 -6.01
CA ARG A 47 15.41 5.82 -5.84
C ARG A 47 14.35 4.76 -6.14
N SER A 48 13.08 5.11 -6.04
CA SER A 48 11.94 4.20 -6.18
C SER A 48 11.13 4.44 -7.46
N ALA A 49 11.65 5.24 -8.39
CA ALA A 49 10.97 5.61 -9.63
C ALA A 49 10.48 4.39 -10.44
N GLY A 50 11.29 3.34 -10.52
CA GLY A 50 10.92 2.11 -11.24
C GLY A 50 9.75 1.37 -10.59
N GLU A 51 9.72 1.29 -9.26
CA GLU A 51 8.62 0.65 -8.53
C GLU A 51 7.33 1.50 -8.57
N ILE A 52 7.47 2.83 -8.51
CA ILE A 52 6.36 3.76 -8.71
C ILE A 52 5.79 3.64 -10.12
N GLN A 53 6.63 3.46 -11.13
CA GLN A 53 6.20 3.23 -12.51
C GLN A 53 5.47 1.88 -12.64
N ALA A 54 6.00 0.80 -12.06
CA ALA A 54 5.33 -0.50 -12.06
C ALA A 54 3.96 -0.44 -11.39
N LEU A 55 3.85 0.31 -10.28
CA LEU A 55 2.56 0.58 -9.64
C LEU A 55 1.62 1.38 -10.55
N ALA A 56 2.11 2.40 -11.24
CA ALA A 56 1.33 3.19 -12.18
C ALA A 56 0.77 2.34 -13.34
N GLU A 57 1.59 1.45 -13.89
CA GLU A 57 1.19 0.51 -14.92
C GLU A 57 0.11 -0.46 -14.41
N ALA A 58 0.26 -1.01 -13.20
CA ALA A 58 -0.71 -1.92 -12.60
C ALA A 58 -2.02 -1.24 -12.17
N ALA A 59 -1.96 0.03 -11.75
CA ALA A 59 -3.12 0.83 -11.40
C ALA A 59 -4.01 1.11 -12.63
N GLY A 60 -3.37 1.28 -13.79
CA GLY A 60 -4.06 1.50 -15.06
C GLY A 60 -4.64 2.91 -15.19
N GLU A 61 -5.31 3.15 -16.31
CA GLU A 61 -5.89 4.45 -16.64
C GLU A 61 -6.96 4.89 -15.63
N GLY A 62 -7.12 6.20 -15.46
CA GLY A 62 -8.09 6.79 -14.54
C GLY A 62 -7.67 6.80 -13.06
N CYS A 63 -6.56 6.15 -12.69
CA CYS A 63 -5.99 6.26 -11.36
C CYS A 63 -5.04 7.46 -11.24
N THR A 64 -5.16 8.23 -10.16
CA THR A 64 -4.24 9.30 -9.80
C THR A 64 -3.28 8.80 -8.72
N ILE A 65 -1.98 8.84 -9.00
CA ILE A 65 -0.94 8.50 -8.03
C ILE A 65 -0.32 9.78 -7.49
N VAL A 66 -0.38 9.96 -6.17
CA VAL A 66 0.28 11.05 -5.46
C VAL A 66 1.50 10.51 -4.73
N VAL A 67 2.69 10.93 -5.15
CA VAL A 67 3.93 10.56 -4.48
C VAL A 67 4.28 11.62 -3.44
N LEU A 68 4.40 11.18 -2.19
CA LEU A 68 4.96 11.93 -1.07
C LEU A 68 6.47 11.67 -1.01
N ASP A 69 7.25 12.54 -1.66
CA ASP A 69 8.70 12.38 -1.74
C ASP A 69 9.38 12.74 -0.41
N VAL A 70 10.05 11.75 0.20
CA VAL A 70 10.78 11.91 1.47
C VAL A 70 12.29 12.19 1.29
N GLY A 71 12.81 12.08 0.06
CA GLY A 71 14.26 12.22 -0.19
C GLY A 71 15.09 11.17 0.57
N ASP A 72 16.34 11.49 0.92
CA ASP A 72 17.29 10.55 1.58
C ASP A 72 17.24 10.57 3.12
N GLY A 73 16.33 11.33 3.74
CA GLY A 73 16.23 11.46 5.20
C GLY A 73 14.98 10.76 5.74
N ALA A 74 15.12 10.00 6.84
CA ALA A 74 14.03 9.19 7.42
C ALA A 74 13.67 9.53 8.89
N THR A 75 14.42 10.38 9.58
CA THR A 75 14.43 10.37 11.05
C THR A 75 13.33 11.16 11.77
N ASP A 76 12.52 12.01 11.09
CA ASP A 76 11.46 12.79 11.75
C ASP A 76 10.17 12.97 10.92
N TYR A 77 9.93 12.05 9.99
CA TYR A 77 8.86 12.20 8.99
C TYR A 77 7.52 11.65 9.45
N ALA A 78 7.46 10.87 10.54
CA ALA A 78 6.25 10.14 10.86
C ALA A 78 5.02 11.02 11.10
N ARG A 79 5.21 12.11 11.83
CA ARG A 79 4.15 13.09 12.08
C ARG A 79 3.82 13.90 10.81
N VAL A 80 4.84 14.27 10.05
CA VAL A 80 4.67 15.11 8.86
C VAL A 80 3.98 14.32 7.74
N LEU A 81 4.43 13.10 7.47
CA LEU A 81 3.80 12.16 6.55
C LEU A 81 2.37 11.87 6.93
N TYR A 82 2.10 11.58 8.20
CA TYR A 82 0.73 11.38 8.66
C TYR A 82 -0.16 12.60 8.33
N ASN A 83 0.33 13.82 8.61
CA ASN A 83 -0.42 15.05 8.36
C ASN A 83 -0.61 15.33 6.85
N GLU A 84 0.44 15.17 6.05
CA GLU A 84 0.38 15.39 4.60
C GLU A 84 -0.48 14.34 3.90
N THR A 85 -0.37 13.06 4.27
CA THR A 85 -1.26 12.00 3.77
C THR A 85 -2.72 12.34 4.10
N ARG A 86 -3.03 12.78 5.33
CA ARG A 86 -4.39 13.21 5.68
C ARG A 86 -4.85 14.46 4.94
N ARG A 87 -3.95 15.38 4.59
CA ARG A 87 -4.26 16.58 3.80
C ARG A 87 -4.56 16.23 2.35
N ILE A 88 -3.78 15.32 1.76
CA ILE A 88 -3.98 14.82 0.40
C ILE A 88 -5.30 14.06 0.31
N ARG A 89 -5.70 13.35 1.38
CA ARG A 89 -6.87 12.47 1.42
C ARG A 89 -6.85 11.45 0.27
N PRO A 90 -5.85 10.55 0.25
CA PRO A 90 -5.88 9.43 -0.66
C PRO A 90 -6.98 8.45 -0.24
N ASP A 91 -7.48 7.73 -1.23
CA ASP A 91 -8.41 6.63 -1.06
C ASP A 91 -7.77 5.42 -0.37
N TYR A 92 -6.48 5.22 -0.62
CA TYR A 92 -5.60 4.27 0.06
C TYR A 92 -4.14 4.61 -0.20
N LEU A 93 -3.27 4.13 0.68
CA LEU A 93 -1.82 4.23 0.56
C LEU A 93 -1.24 2.88 0.14
N VAL A 94 -0.34 2.88 -0.83
CA VAL A 94 0.41 1.68 -1.24
C VAL A 94 1.82 1.76 -0.66
N LEU A 95 2.23 0.69 0.02
CA LEU A 95 3.58 0.49 0.50
C LEU A 95 4.41 -0.06 -0.65
N LEU A 96 5.58 0.53 -0.86
CA LEU A 96 6.57 0.01 -1.78
C LEU A 96 7.42 -1.01 -1.04
N ARG A 97 7.68 -2.13 -1.69
CA ARG A 97 8.43 -3.24 -1.13
C ARG A 97 9.89 -2.87 -0.93
N ASP A 98 10.50 -2.28 -1.96
CA ASP A 98 11.95 -2.10 -2.05
C ASP A 98 12.39 -0.64 -1.85
N ASP A 99 11.49 0.23 -1.38
CA ASP A 99 11.81 1.64 -1.12
C ASP A 99 12.88 1.75 -0.01
N PRO A 100 13.97 2.52 -0.22
CA PRO A 100 15.08 2.56 0.73
C PRO A 100 14.76 3.33 2.01
N CYS A 101 13.68 4.11 2.05
CA CYS A 101 13.34 4.99 3.16
C CYS A 101 12.10 4.51 3.93
N TYR A 102 11.18 3.83 3.25
CA TYR A 102 9.89 3.41 3.76
C TYR A 102 9.45 2.04 3.20
N PRO A 103 10.29 0.97 3.30
CA PRO A 103 9.92 -0.31 2.73
C PRO A 103 8.90 -1.06 3.59
N GLU A 104 8.29 -2.07 2.98
CA GLU A 104 7.53 -3.08 3.69
C GLU A 104 8.38 -3.81 4.74
N GLY A 105 7.77 -4.15 5.87
CA GLY A 105 8.42 -4.86 7.00
C GLY A 105 9.32 -4.05 7.94
N VAL A 106 9.60 -2.77 7.69
CA VAL A 106 10.41 -1.94 8.61
C VAL A 106 9.62 -1.43 9.82
N MET A 107 10.27 -1.39 10.98
CA MET A 107 9.66 -0.97 12.25
C MET A 107 9.30 0.51 12.27
N ASP A 108 10.14 1.38 11.70
CA ASP A 108 9.92 2.83 11.73
C ASP A 108 8.65 3.24 10.96
N SER A 109 8.33 2.53 9.88
CA SER A 109 7.11 2.71 9.10
C SER A 109 5.86 2.11 9.77
N THR A 110 6.02 1.17 10.69
CA THR A 110 4.90 0.50 11.38
C THR A 110 4.00 1.49 12.14
N VAL A 111 4.59 2.47 12.83
CA VAL A 111 3.83 3.43 13.64
C VAL A 111 2.90 4.29 12.77
N ILE A 112 3.38 4.77 11.63
CA ILE A 112 2.57 5.55 10.69
C ILE A 112 1.48 4.67 10.07
N VAL A 113 1.83 3.48 9.57
CA VAL A 113 0.88 2.59 8.88
C VAL A 113 -0.31 2.31 9.79
N ARG A 114 -0.05 1.93 11.05
CA ARG A 114 -1.11 1.71 12.04
C ARG A 114 -1.95 2.96 12.29
N ARG A 115 -1.32 4.14 12.43
CA ARG A 115 -2.04 5.40 12.63
C ARG A 115 -2.92 5.78 11.44
N LEU A 116 -2.47 5.53 10.21
CA LEU A 116 -3.24 5.79 9.00
C LEU A 116 -4.45 4.87 8.90
N VAL A 117 -4.26 3.57 9.13
CA VAL A 117 -5.34 2.58 9.15
C VAL A 117 -6.36 2.89 10.23
N GLN A 118 -5.93 3.23 11.44
CA GLN A 118 -6.80 3.70 12.53
C GLN A 118 -7.54 5.00 12.17
N ALA A 119 -6.95 5.87 11.35
CA ALA A 119 -7.56 7.09 10.86
C ALA A 119 -8.48 6.87 9.65
N GLY A 120 -8.73 5.62 9.24
CA GLY A 120 -9.62 5.27 8.14
C GLY A 120 -8.98 5.32 6.75
N ILE A 121 -7.65 5.49 6.66
CA ILE A 121 -6.92 5.44 5.39
C ILE A 121 -6.34 4.02 5.24
N PRO A 122 -6.85 3.20 4.32
CA PRO A 122 -6.29 1.87 4.09
C PRO A 122 -4.84 1.95 3.66
N CYS A 123 -4.02 1.02 4.15
CA CYS A 123 -2.66 0.81 3.66
C CYS A 123 -2.57 -0.57 3.01
N LEU A 124 -1.99 -0.66 1.83
CA LEU A 124 -1.90 -1.86 1.02
C LEU A 124 -0.44 -2.24 0.81
N GLY A 125 -0.12 -3.53 0.76
CA GLY A 125 1.22 -4.00 0.43
C GLY A 125 1.23 -5.28 -0.38
N THR A 126 2.39 -5.74 -0.80
CA THR A 126 2.58 -6.92 -1.66
C THR A 126 3.09 -8.14 -0.89
N THR A 127 3.59 -7.97 0.33
CA THR A 127 4.18 -9.05 1.12
C THR A 127 3.47 -9.28 2.47
N PRO A 128 3.68 -10.44 3.12
CA PRO A 128 3.23 -10.66 4.50
C PRO A 128 3.82 -9.66 5.50
N ALA A 129 4.95 -9.01 5.17
CA ALA A 129 5.59 -8.04 6.06
C ALA A 129 4.75 -6.76 6.21
N ALA A 130 4.04 -6.33 5.15
CA ALA A 130 3.09 -5.23 5.22
C ALA A 130 1.98 -5.48 6.24
N ILE A 131 1.46 -6.70 6.34
CA ILE A 131 0.45 -7.05 7.35
C ILE A 131 0.99 -6.92 8.77
N ARG A 132 2.24 -7.35 9.02
CA ARG A 132 2.88 -7.18 10.35
C ARG A 132 3.07 -5.71 10.73
N GLN A 133 3.30 -4.84 9.75
CA GLN A 133 3.32 -3.39 9.94
C GLN A 133 1.94 -2.78 10.22
N GLY A 134 0.86 -3.55 10.03
CA GLY A 134 -0.50 -3.10 10.26
C GLY A 134 -1.25 -2.65 9.01
N ALA A 135 -0.74 -2.94 7.81
CA ALA A 135 -1.47 -2.70 6.55
C ALA A 135 -2.85 -3.37 6.58
N THR A 136 -3.83 -2.81 5.89
CA THR A 136 -5.19 -3.33 5.80
C THR A 136 -5.22 -4.72 5.16
N PHE A 137 -4.61 -4.85 3.99
CA PHE A 137 -4.41 -6.14 3.34
C PHE A 137 -3.12 -6.15 2.53
N ALA A 138 -2.64 -7.35 2.21
CA ALA A 138 -1.53 -7.55 1.31
C ALA A 138 -1.79 -8.69 0.33
N VAL A 139 -1.33 -8.53 -0.91
CA VAL A 139 -1.46 -9.52 -1.98
C VAL A 139 -0.24 -9.45 -2.89
N GLY A 140 0.41 -10.58 -3.12
CA GLY A 140 1.49 -10.68 -4.09
C GLY A 140 2.11 -12.08 -4.11
N PRO A 141 3.23 -12.26 -4.84
CA PRO A 141 3.86 -13.57 -4.99
C PRO A 141 4.23 -14.22 -3.64
N GLU A 142 4.68 -13.43 -2.67
CA GLU A 142 5.05 -13.93 -1.34
C GLU A 142 3.86 -14.28 -0.45
N THR A 143 2.67 -13.81 -0.78
CA THR A 143 1.44 -14.25 -0.13
C THR A 143 0.86 -15.50 -0.82
N GLY A 144 1.56 -16.09 -1.79
CA GLY A 144 1.02 -17.15 -2.64
C GLY A 144 -0.08 -16.64 -3.57
N ASN A 145 -0.10 -15.34 -3.87
CA ASN A 145 -1.20 -14.63 -4.54
C ASN A 145 -2.54 -14.71 -3.78
N GLU A 146 -2.50 -15.03 -2.50
CA GLU A 146 -3.68 -14.99 -1.62
C GLU A 146 -3.78 -13.62 -0.93
N ILE A 147 -5.00 -13.20 -0.65
CA ILE A 147 -5.25 -11.95 0.07
C ILE A 147 -5.09 -12.19 1.57
N LEU A 148 -4.05 -11.60 2.15
CA LEU A 148 -3.87 -11.54 3.59
C LEU A 148 -4.55 -10.27 4.12
N VAL A 149 -5.34 -10.36 5.18
CA VAL A 149 -6.07 -9.23 5.75
C VAL A 149 -5.70 -9.04 7.21
N ASN A 150 -5.45 -7.79 7.62
CA ASN A 150 -5.19 -7.48 9.02
C ASN A 150 -6.50 -7.51 9.83
N PRO A 151 -6.60 -8.36 10.87
CA PRO A 151 -7.79 -8.45 11.71
C PRO A 151 -8.05 -7.17 12.52
N GLU A 152 -7.03 -6.38 12.85
CA GLU A 152 -7.18 -5.10 13.56
C GLU A 152 -7.75 -3.99 12.67
N ALA A 153 -7.71 -4.18 11.34
CA ALA A 153 -8.38 -3.29 10.39
C ALA A 153 -9.88 -3.63 10.22
N ARG A 154 -10.41 -4.64 10.93
CA ARG A 154 -11.82 -5.04 10.86
C ARG A 154 -12.73 -3.95 11.43
N GLY A 155 -13.80 -3.66 10.68
CA GLY A 155 -14.78 -2.61 11.01
C GLY A 155 -14.55 -1.30 10.26
N THR A 156 -13.34 -1.08 9.75
CA THR A 156 -13.00 0.12 8.98
C THR A 156 -13.24 -0.07 7.48
N ILE A 157 -13.12 -1.31 6.97
CA ILE A 157 -13.10 -1.63 5.54
C ILE A 157 -13.71 -3.03 5.28
N ASN A 158 -14.71 -3.12 4.39
CA ASN A 158 -15.17 -4.38 3.80
C ASN A 158 -14.30 -4.72 2.58
N VAL A 159 -13.46 -5.76 2.66
CA VAL A 159 -12.63 -6.24 1.53
C VAL A 159 -13.43 -7.25 0.70
N THR A 160 -13.66 -6.94 -0.58
CA THR A 160 -14.30 -7.86 -1.54
C THR A 160 -13.20 -8.59 -2.30
N LEU A 161 -13.14 -9.92 -2.13
CA LEU A 161 -12.15 -10.72 -2.84
C LEU A 161 -12.58 -10.89 -4.32
N PRO A 162 -11.64 -10.84 -5.27
CA PRO A 162 -11.91 -11.29 -6.64
C PRO A 162 -12.43 -12.75 -6.59
N GLN A 163 -13.48 -13.06 -7.35
CA GLN A 163 -14.31 -14.29 -7.33
C GLN A 163 -15.62 -14.24 -6.49
N GLY A 164 -16.08 -13.08 -6.03
CA GLY A 164 -17.38 -12.96 -5.36
C GLY A 164 -17.44 -13.65 -3.98
N ARG A 165 -16.29 -14.09 -3.47
CA ARG A 165 -16.16 -14.56 -2.10
C ARG A 165 -15.98 -13.35 -1.20
N SER A 166 -17.06 -12.97 -0.51
CA SER A 166 -16.91 -12.09 0.66
C SER A 166 -16.05 -12.82 1.69
N ALA A 167 -14.95 -12.21 2.12
CA ALA A 167 -14.14 -12.75 3.22
C ALA A 167 -14.86 -12.54 4.56
N SER A 168 -16.02 -13.19 4.77
CA SER A 168 -16.57 -13.35 6.11
C SER A 168 -15.87 -14.51 6.80
N LEU A 169 -14.77 -14.18 7.49
CA LEU A 169 -14.35 -14.74 8.78
C LEU A 169 -14.16 -16.26 8.98
N ARG A 170 -14.34 -17.14 7.98
CA ARG A 170 -14.14 -18.60 8.17
C ARG A 170 -12.93 -19.20 7.47
N ALA A 171 -12.24 -18.47 6.60
CA ALA A 171 -11.08 -18.97 5.86
C ALA A 171 -9.81 -18.11 6.00
N ALA A 172 -9.80 -17.12 6.88
CA ALA A 172 -8.56 -16.43 7.23
C ALA A 172 -7.69 -17.42 8.01
N ARG A 173 -6.65 -17.95 7.37
CA ARG A 173 -5.60 -18.72 8.05
C ARG A 173 -5.03 -17.81 9.14
N ILE A 174 -5.47 -18.04 10.36
CA ILE A 174 -5.05 -17.31 11.55
C ILE A 174 -3.56 -17.61 11.72
N VAL A 175 -2.69 -16.68 11.32
CA VAL A 175 -1.30 -16.66 11.80
C VAL A 175 -1.37 -16.11 13.22
N MET A 176 -1.82 -16.96 14.17
CA MET A 176 -1.61 -16.73 15.59
C MET A 176 -0.14 -17.05 15.83
N MET A 177 0.66 -16.01 16.02
CA MET A 177 2.01 -16.16 16.55
C MET A 177 1.86 -16.56 18.03
N ALA A 178 2.03 -17.84 18.33
CA ALA A 178 2.27 -18.29 19.68
C ALA A 178 3.63 -17.73 20.12
N MET A 179 3.62 -16.79 21.07
CA MET A 179 4.84 -16.39 21.77
C MET A 179 5.25 -17.54 22.69
N LYS A 180 6.48 -18.03 22.51
CA LYS A 180 7.25 -18.71 23.56
C LYS A 180 8.57 -17.99 23.69
#